data_AF-A0A8C2M1A2-F1
#
_entry.id   AF-A0A8C2M1A2-F1
#
_cell.length_a   1.000
_cell.length_b   1.000
_cell.length_c   1.000
_cell.angle_alpha   90.00
_cell.angle_beta   90.00
_cell.angle_gamma   90.00
#
_symmetry.space_group_name_H-M   'P 1'
#
loop_
_entity.id
_entity.type
_entity.pdbx_description
1 polymer ?
#
loop_
_entity_poly.entity_id
_entity_poly.type
_entity_poly.pdbx_seq_one_letter_code
_entity_poly.pdbx_strand_id
1 'polypeptide(L)'
;SSHCLLFLSSPSDSGSHIAASQDVDCAYLRKSDLEANVEALTQEIDFLRRLYEEEIRILHAHISDTSVIVKMDNSRDLNMDCIVAEIKAQYDDIATRSRAEAESWYRTKCEEMKATVIRHGETLRRTREEMNELNRIIQRLTAEIENAKCQNTKLEAAVTQSEQQGEAALTDARCKLAELEAALQKAKQDMACLLKEYQEVMNSKLGLDIEIATYRRLLEGEEQRLCEGVGSVNVCVSSSRGGVTSGGLTYGTTPGRQIASGPSATGGSITVMAPDSCSPCQPRSSSFSCGSSRSVRFA
;
A
#
# COMPACT_ATOMS: atom_id res chain seq x y z
N SER A 1 -114.55 -163.16 12.67
CA SER A 1 -115.47 -162.69 13.72
C SER A 1 -116.29 -161.55 13.15
N SER A 2 -117.61 -161.46 13.30
CA SER A 2 -118.45 -161.73 14.50
C SER A 2 -118.18 -160.69 15.60
N HIS A 3 -119.15 -159.95 16.13
CA HIS A 3 -120.62 -160.08 16.03
C HIS A 3 -121.36 -158.73 16.16
N CYS A 4 -122.70 -158.81 16.05
CA CYS A 4 -123.76 -157.84 16.36
C CYS A 4 -123.54 -156.95 17.62
N LEU A 5 -124.23 -155.82 17.83
CA LEU A 5 -125.68 -155.50 17.68
C LEU A 5 -125.89 -154.04 17.17
N LEU A 6 -126.90 -153.73 16.34
CA LEU A 6 -128.27 -153.24 16.68
C LEU A 6 -128.26 -152.15 17.77
N PHE A 7 -128.84 -150.94 17.60
CA PHE A 7 -129.87 -150.42 16.67
C PHE A 7 -129.70 -148.86 16.52
N LEU A 8 -130.55 -147.98 15.92
CA LEU A 8 -131.93 -147.98 15.38
C LEU A 8 -132.11 -146.82 14.31
N SER A 9 -133.35 -146.54 13.90
CA SER A 9 -133.91 -145.42 13.09
C SER A 9 -133.81 -144.02 13.73
N SER A 10 -133.91 -142.85 13.07
CA SER A 10 -133.98 -142.41 11.64
C SER A 10 -133.61 -140.88 11.58
N PRO A 11 -134.10 -140.01 10.64
CA PRO A 11 -133.51 -139.73 9.33
C PRO A 11 -133.09 -138.25 9.07
N SER A 12 -132.55 -138.00 7.86
CA SER A 12 -132.45 -136.73 7.11
C SER A 12 -131.62 -135.54 7.63
N ASP A 13 -130.61 -135.15 6.84
CA ASP A 13 -130.42 -133.77 6.33
C ASP A 13 -129.59 -133.83 5.02
N SER A 14 -129.75 -132.85 4.13
CA SER A 14 -129.03 -132.68 2.86
C SER A 14 -128.36 -131.30 2.69
N GLY A 15 -128.40 -130.42 3.70
CA GLY A 15 -127.83 -129.07 3.62
C GLY A 15 -126.31 -128.94 3.79
N SER A 16 -125.62 -129.94 4.34
CA SER A 16 -124.24 -129.81 4.84
C SER A 16 -123.15 -129.69 3.77
N HIS A 17 -123.37 -130.23 2.57
CA HIS A 17 -122.31 -130.36 1.57
C HIS A 17 -122.04 -129.09 0.74
N ILE A 18 -123.00 -128.17 0.68
CA ILE A 18 -122.92 -126.94 -0.15
C ILE A 18 -122.14 -125.85 0.58
N ALA A 19 -122.42 -125.64 1.88
CA ALA A 19 -121.72 -124.65 2.71
C ALA A 19 -120.20 -124.89 2.73
N ALA A 20 -119.78 -126.16 2.86
CA ALA A 20 -118.38 -126.55 2.85
C ALA A 20 -117.65 -126.22 1.53
N SER A 21 -118.34 -126.22 0.37
CA SER A 21 -117.75 -125.77 -0.90
C SER A 21 -117.59 -124.26 -0.91
N GLN A 22 -118.61 -123.53 -0.47
CA GLN A 22 -118.64 -122.07 -0.52
C GLN A 22 -117.60 -121.43 0.42
N ASP A 23 -117.35 -122.03 1.59
CA ASP A 23 -116.27 -121.61 2.49
C ASP A 23 -114.87 -121.85 1.90
N VAL A 24 -114.67 -122.95 1.15
CA VAL A 24 -113.40 -123.23 0.45
C VAL A 24 -113.14 -122.21 -0.66
N ASP A 25 -114.14 -121.87 -1.46
CA ASP A 25 -114.02 -120.83 -2.49
C ASP A 25 -113.73 -119.44 -1.87
N CYS A 26 -114.38 -119.12 -0.74
CA CYS A 26 -114.12 -117.92 0.05
C CYS A 26 -112.74 -117.90 0.73
N ALA A 27 -112.10 -119.06 0.92
CA ALA A 27 -110.72 -119.16 1.39
C ALA A 27 -109.72 -119.01 0.23
N TYR A 28 -110.01 -119.59 -0.94
CA TYR A 28 -109.18 -119.44 -2.14
C TYR A 28 -109.13 -118.00 -2.66
N LEU A 29 -110.26 -117.27 -2.65
CA LEU A 29 -110.28 -115.85 -3.02
C LEU A 29 -109.40 -115.02 -2.07
N ARG A 30 -109.56 -115.17 -0.75
CA ARG A 30 -108.71 -114.47 0.24
C ARG A 30 -107.23 -114.85 0.12
N LYS A 31 -106.91 -116.09 -0.25
CA LYS A 31 -105.53 -116.51 -0.56
C LYS A 31 -104.99 -115.76 -1.78
N SER A 32 -105.76 -115.68 -2.86
CA SER A 32 -105.40 -114.94 -4.08
C SER A 32 -105.19 -113.46 -3.81
N ASP A 33 -106.06 -112.84 -3.00
CA ASP A 33 -105.93 -111.44 -2.59
C ASP A 33 -104.65 -111.22 -1.77
N LEU A 34 -104.32 -112.13 -0.85
CA LEU A 34 -103.10 -112.06 -0.05
C LEU A 34 -101.84 -112.25 -0.91
N GLU A 35 -101.84 -113.19 -1.85
CA GLU A 35 -100.71 -113.42 -2.78
C GLU A 35 -100.49 -112.19 -3.68
N ALA A 36 -101.55 -111.58 -4.22
CA ALA A 36 -101.46 -110.34 -4.99
C ALA A 36 -100.92 -109.16 -4.14
N ASN A 37 -101.33 -109.04 -2.88
CA ASN A 37 -100.81 -108.01 -1.97
C ASN A 37 -99.33 -108.23 -1.62
N VAL A 38 -98.89 -109.49 -1.43
CA VAL A 38 -97.47 -109.81 -1.20
C VAL A 38 -96.62 -109.48 -2.44
N GLU A 39 -97.11 -109.77 -3.64
CA GLU A 39 -96.40 -109.45 -4.88
C GLU A 39 -96.33 -107.93 -5.13
N ALA A 40 -97.41 -107.18 -4.85
CA ALA A 40 -97.42 -105.72 -4.89
C ALA A 40 -96.43 -105.09 -3.89
N LEU A 41 -96.41 -105.56 -2.63
CA LEU A 41 -95.45 -105.10 -1.61
C LEU A 41 -93.99 -105.43 -1.99
N THR A 42 -93.77 -106.56 -2.66
CA THR A 42 -92.43 -106.93 -3.16
C THR A 42 -91.96 -105.99 -4.26
N GLN A 43 -92.86 -105.61 -5.19
CA GLN A 43 -92.56 -104.64 -6.25
C GLN A 43 -92.24 -103.24 -5.69
N GLU A 44 -92.95 -102.78 -4.65
CA GLU A 44 -92.68 -101.50 -3.98
C GLU A 44 -91.31 -101.49 -3.28
N ILE A 45 -90.96 -102.57 -2.57
CA ILE A 45 -89.63 -102.71 -1.93
C ILE A 45 -88.50 -102.61 -2.95
N ASP A 46 -88.65 -103.26 -4.11
CA ASP A 46 -87.66 -103.23 -5.17
C ASP A 46 -87.64 -101.90 -5.96
N PHE A 47 -88.76 -101.17 -6.03
CA PHE A 47 -88.79 -99.80 -6.53
C PHE A 47 -87.99 -98.85 -5.63
N LEU A 48 -88.28 -98.85 -4.32
CA LEU A 48 -87.61 -97.99 -3.34
C LEU A 48 -86.10 -98.28 -3.25
N ARG A 49 -85.68 -99.55 -3.33
CA ARG A 49 -84.25 -99.93 -3.39
C ARG A 49 -83.51 -99.26 -4.55
N ARG A 50 -84.05 -99.38 -5.77
CA ARG A 50 -83.43 -98.79 -6.98
C ARG A 50 -83.38 -97.26 -6.89
N LEU A 51 -84.39 -96.64 -6.30
CA LEU A 51 -84.44 -95.19 -6.09
C LEU A 51 -83.31 -94.70 -5.17
N TYR A 52 -83.11 -95.36 -4.02
CA TYR A 52 -82.02 -95.02 -3.10
C TYR A 52 -80.62 -95.34 -3.66
N GLU A 53 -80.46 -96.41 -4.45
CA GLU A 53 -79.19 -96.71 -5.14
C GLU A 53 -78.81 -95.65 -6.19
N GLU A 54 -79.80 -94.98 -6.78
CA GLU A 54 -79.57 -93.86 -7.71
C GLU A 54 -79.22 -92.57 -6.96
N GLU A 55 -79.95 -92.24 -5.88
CA GLU A 55 -79.70 -91.07 -5.04
C GLU A 55 -78.29 -91.08 -4.43
N ILE A 56 -77.84 -92.23 -3.89
CA ILE A 56 -76.48 -92.41 -3.36
C ILE A 56 -75.42 -92.15 -4.44
N ARG A 57 -75.68 -92.58 -5.69
CA ARG A 57 -74.73 -92.42 -6.81
C ARG A 57 -74.59 -90.96 -7.23
N ILE A 58 -75.72 -90.23 -7.28
CA ILE A 58 -75.76 -88.79 -7.59
C ILE A 58 -75.01 -87.99 -6.50
N LEU A 59 -75.26 -88.28 -5.23
CA LEU A 59 -74.57 -87.62 -4.11
C LEU A 59 -73.06 -87.87 -4.13
N HIS A 60 -72.63 -89.10 -4.47
CA HIS A 60 -71.20 -89.42 -4.57
C HIS A 60 -70.50 -88.63 -5.68
N ALA A 61 -71.12 -88.52 -6.86
CA ALA A 61 -70.59 -87.74 -7.98
C ALA A 61 -70.44 -86.24 -7.63
N HIS A 62 -71.43 -85.66 -6.95
CA HIS A 62 -71.41 -84.25 -6.55
C HIS A 62 -70.26 -83.92 -5.57
N ILE A 63 -69.91 -84.86 -4.68
CA ILE A 63 -68.76 -84.72 -3.77
C ILE A 63 -67.43 -84.72 -4.55
N SER A 64 -67.27 -85.60 -5.55
CA SER A 64 -66.06 -85.64 -6.37
C SER A 64 -65.87 -84.38 -7.22
N ASP A 65 -66.93 -83.84 -7.84
CA ASP A 65 -66.84 -82.64 -8.69
C ASP A 65 -66.43 -81.39 -7.91
N THR A 66 -66.76 -81.34 -6.61
CA THR A 66 -66.42 -80.22 -5.72
C THR A 66 -64.97 -80.30 -5.19
N SER A 67 -64.28 -81.43 -5.37
CA SER A 67 -62.97 -81.74 -4.75
C SER A 67 -61.74 -81.24 -5.54
N VAL A 68 -61.70 -79.96 -5.93
CA VAL A 68 -60.57 -79.37 -6.66
C VAL A 68 -59.51 -78.79 -5.71
N ILE A 69 -58.46 -79.56 -5.43
CA ILE A 69 -57.34 -79.12 -4.57
C ILE A 69 -56.36 -78.24 -5.37
N VAL A 70 -56.55 -76.93 -5.31
CA VAL A 70 -55.61 -75.95 -5.90
C VAL A 70 -54.37 -75.82 -5.04
N LYS A 71 -53.25 -76.41 -5.47
CA LYS A 71 -51.92 -76.14 -4.91
C LYS A 71 -51.36 -74.87 -5.55
N MET A 72 -51.21 -73.81 -4.75
CA MET A 72 -50.42 -72.64 -5.16
C MET A 72 -48.97 -72.87 -4.74
N ASP A 73 -48.13 -73.28 -5.70
CA ASP A 73 -46.69 -73.47 -5.51
C ASP A 73 -46.00 -72.10 -5.42
N ASN A 74 -46.06 -71.50 -4.22
CA ASN A 74 -45.74 -70.10 -3.96
C ASN A 74 -44.27 -69.87 -3.54
N SER A 75 -43.37 -70.76 -3.95
CA SER A 75 -41.94 -70.74 -3.60
C SER A 75 -41.18 -69.70 -4.43
N ARG A 76 -41.36 -68.42 -4.07
CA ARG A 76 -40.45 -67.34 -4.48
C ARG A 76 -39.45 -67.11 -3.35
N ASP A 77 -38.34 -67.83 -3.40
CA ASP A 77 -37.29 -67.73 -2.38
C ASP A 77 -36.68 -66.32 -2.38
N LEU A 78 -36.98 -65.52 -1.35
CA LEU A 78 -36.30 -64.25 -1.13
C LEU A 78 -34.87 -64.55 -0.69
N ASN A 79 -33.90 -64.22 -1.54
CA ASN A 79 -32.49 -64.26 -1.17
C ASN A 79 -32.17 -63.12 -0.19
N MET A 80 -32.40 -63.40 1.10
CA MET A 80 -32.17 -62.49 2.21
C MET A 80 -30.70 -62.07 2.30
N ASP A 81 -29.75 -62.95 1.95
CA ASP A 81 -28.32 -62.67 2.00
C ASP A 81 -27.92 -61.59 0.98
N CYS A 82 -28.50 -61.59 -0.23
CA CYS A 82 -28.31 -60.52 -1.20
C CYS A 82 -28.82 -59.17 -0.67
N ILE A 83 -30.02 -59.13 -0.08
CA ILE A 83 -30.60 -57.90 0.48
C ILE A 83 -29.76 -57.38 1.66
N VAL A 84 -29.30 -58.28 2.53
CA VAL A 84 -28.42 -57.94 3.66
C VAL A 84 -27.04 -57.48 3.18
N ALA A 85 -26.50 -58.04 2.09
CA ALA A 85 -25.26 -57.58 1.48
C ALA A 85 -25.40 -56.20 0.84
N GLU A 86 -26.50 -55.92 0.14
CA GLU A 86 -26.78 -54.60 -0.45
C GLU A 86 -26.97 -53.52 0.62
N ILE A 87 -27.70 -53.82 1.70
CA ILE A 87 -27.84 -52.88 2.84
C ILE A 87 -26.48 -52.59 3.48
N LYS A 88 -25.63 -53.61 3.68
CA LYS A 88 -24.27 -53.41 4.20
C LYS A 88 -23.43 -52.52 3.27
N ALA A 89 -23.43 -52.81 1.97
CA ALA A 89 -22.73 -52.01 0.98
C ALA A 89 -23.20 -50.55 0.97
N GLN A 90 -24.51 -50.27 1.06
CA GLN A 90 -24.99 -48.90 1.18
C GLN A 90 -24.58 -48.21 2.47
N TYR A 91 -24.55 -48.91 3.62
CA TYR A 91 -24.03 -48.35 4.87
C TYR A 91 -22.53 -48.05 4.80
N ASP A 92 -21.73 -48.92 4.18
CA ASP A 92 -20.29 -48.70 3.98
C ASP A 92 -20.03 -47.55 2.98
N ASP A 93 -20.84 -47.43 1.91
CA ASP A 93 -20.81 -46.30 0.97
C ASP A 93 -21.22 -44.97 1.62
N ILE A 94 -22.15 -44.98 2.58
CA ILE A 94 -22.54 -43.79 3.34
C ILE A 94 -21.43 -43.43 4.33
N ALA A 95 -20.85 -44.41 5.04
CA ALA A 95 -19.78 -44.18 6.00
C ALA A 95 -18.47 -43.73 5.35
N THR A 96 -18.15 -44.22 4.15
CA THR A 96 -17.00 -43.78 3.35
C THR A 96 -17.19 -42.38 2.77
N ARG A 97 -18.37 -42.07 2.20
CA ARG A 97 -18.69 -40.70 1.75
C ARG A 97 -18.65 -39.69 2.89
N SER A 98 -19.33 -39.97 4.01
CA SER A 98 -19.33 -39.08 5.17
C SER A 98 -17.92 -38.80 5.71
N ARG A 99 -17.04 -39.82 5.71
CA ARG A 99 -15.62 -39.66 6.06
C ARG A 99 -14.87 -38.78 5.05
N ALA A 100 -15.02 -39.05 3.75
CA ALA A 100 -14.35 -38.29 2.69
C ALA A 100 -14.83 -36.82 2.65
N GLU A 101 -16.13 -36.57 2.86
CA GLU A 101 -16.72 -35.25 3.01
C GLU A 101 -16.11 -34.51 4.21
N ALA A 102 -16.09 -35.13 5.39
CA ALA A 102 -15.48 -34.55 6.59
C ALA A 102 -13.98 -34.24 6.39
N GLU A 103 -13.21 -35.17 5.83
CA GLU A 103 -11.79 -34.95 5.49
C GLU A 103 -11.60 -33.80 4.49
N SER A 104 -12.46 -33.70 3.47
CA SER A 104 -12.41 -32.61 2.48
C SER A 104 -12.74 -31.25 3.12
N TRP A 105 -13.69 -31.22 4.06
CA TRP A 105 -14.09 -30.03 4.80
C TRP A 105 -12.96 -29.55 5.73
N TYR A 106 -12.37 -30.46 6.51
CA TYR A 106 -11.21 -30.15 7.36
C TYR A 106 -10.00 -29.70 6.53
N ARG A 107 -9.71 -30.37 5.41
CA ARG A 107 -8.63 -29.99 4.48
C ARG A 107 -8.82 -28.56 3.96
N THR A 108 -10.02 -28.25 3.47
CA THR A 108 -10.40 -26.91 3.00
C THR A 108 -10.25 -25.86 4.11
N LYS A 109 -10.71 -26.14 5.34
CA LYS A 109 -10.59 -25.21 6.48
C LYS A 109 -9.13 -25.01 6.93
N CYS A 110 -8.30 -26.05 6.88
CA CYS A 110 -6.86 -25.91 7.11
C CYS A 110 -6.16 -25.09 6.02
N GLU A 111 -6.60 -25.18 4.76
CA GLU A 111 -6.06 -24.41 3.64
C GLU A 111 -6.51 -22.94 3.67
N GLU A 112 -7.79 -22.67 3.98
CA GLU A 112 -8.30 -21.33 4.28
C GLU A 112 -7.49 -20.65 5.40
N MET A 113 -7.23 -21.36 6.50
CA MET A 113 -6.47 -20.84 7.64
C MET A 113 -4.99 -20.60 7.30
N LYS A 114 -4.36 -21.47 6.50
CA LYS A 114 -3.01 -21.20 5.96
C LYS A 114 -3.02 -19.94 5.08
N ALA A 115 -4.03 -19.78 4.23
CA ALA A 115 -4.18 -18.64 3.33
C ALA A 115 -4.53 -17.33 4.05
N THR A 116 -5.23 -17.33 5.18
CA THR A 116 -5.38 -16.13 6.03
C THR A 116 -4.05 -15.77 6.68
N VAL A 117 -3.38 -16.72 7.35
CA VAL A 117 -2.09 -16.50 8.04
C VAL A 117 -1.02 -15.96 7.08
N ILE A 118 -0.88 -16.53 5.88
CA ILE A 118 0.06 -16.05 4.85
C ILE A 118 -0.26 -14.60 4.44
N ARG A 119 -1.53 -14.27 4.17
CA ARG A 119 -1.94 -12.89 3.84
C ARG A 119 -1.71 -11.89 4.97
N HIS A 120 -1.87 -12.31 6.23
CA HIS A 120 -1.62 -11.47 7.39
C HIS A 120 -0.11 -11.24 7.58
N GLY A 121 0.71 -12.29 7.48
CA GLY A 121 2.17 -12.18 7.52
C GLY A 121 2.74 -11.30 6.40
N GLU A 122 2.24 -11.44 5.17
CA GLU A 122 2.60 -10.61 4.03
C GLU A 122 2.17 -9.14 4.20
N THR A 123 1.02 -8.89 4.83
CA THR A 123 0.57 -7.52 5.14
C THR A 123 1.43 -6.89 6.24
N LEU A 124 1.79 -7.64 7.29
CA LEU A 124 2.72 -7.20 8.33
C LEU A 124 4.14 -6.99 7.80
N ARG A 125 4.58 -7.77 6.81
CA ARG A 125 5.85 -7.56 6.10
C ARG A 125 5.83 -6.22 5.36
N ARG A 126 4.76 -5.94 4.59
CA ARG A 126 4.59 -4.72 3.83
C ARG A 126 4.53 -3.46 4.71
N THR A 127 3.73 -3.46 5.77
CA THR A 127 3.66 -2.30 6.68
C THR A 127 4.97 -2.07 7.44
N ARG A 128 5.73 -3.14 7.73
CA ARG A 128 7.08 -3.02 8.28
C ARG A 128 8.07 -2.43 7.26
N GLU A 129 7.95 -2.76 5.99
CA GLU A 129 8.77 -2.20 4.91
C GLU A 129 8.43 -0.72 4.65
N GLU A 130 7.15 -0.36 4.64
CA GLU A 130 6.66 1.03 4.61
C GLU A 130 7.19 1.83 5.81
N MET A 131 7.09 1.27 7.03
CA MET A 131 7.64 1.89 8.25
C MET A 131 9.16 2.07 8.18
N ASN A 132 9.89 1.08 7.64
CA ASN A 132 11.34 1.20 7.45
C ASN A 132 11.69 2.29 6.43
N GLU A 133 10.94 2.43 5.34
CA GLU A 133 11.18 3.46 4.32
C GLU A 133 10.84 4.86 4.84
N LEU A 134 9.74 5.02 5.56
CA LEU A 134 9.42 6.27 6.26
C LEU A 134 10.53 6.66 7.24
N ASN A 135 11.12 5.71 7.97
CA ASN A 135 12.27 5.98 8.83
C ASN A 135 13.53 6.43 8.05
N ARG A 136 13.81 5.86 6.87
CA ARG A 136 14.90 6.34 5.99
C ARG A 136 14.64 7.76 5.48
N ILE A 137 13.41 8.06 5.09
CA ILE A 137 12.99 9.39 4.63
C ILE A 137 13.13 10.40 5.78
N ILE A 138 12.71 10.06 7.00
CA ILE A 138 12.90 10.88 8.20
C ILE A 138 14.39 11.16 8.44
N GLN A 139 15.24 10.12 8.48
CA GLN A 139 16.68 10.27 8.68
C GLN A 139 17.34 11.16 7.62
N ARG A 140 16.96 10.99 6.34
CA ARG A 140 17.44 11.85 5.25
C ARG A 140 17.02 13.31 5.45
N LEU A 141 15.74 13.57 5.76
CA LEU A 141 15.23 14.92 5.98
C LEU A 141 15.85 15.57 7.21
N THR A 142 16.12 14.82 8.29
CA THR A 142 16.87 15.31 9.46
C THR A 142 18.28 15.76 9.05
N ALA A 143 19.02 14.94 8.29
CA ALA A 143 20.36 15.31 7.81
C ALA A 143 20.35 16.51 6.84
N GLU A 144 19.32 16.63 5.98
CA GLU A 144 19.12 17.80 5.11
C GLU A 144 18.86 19.07 5.93
N ILE A 145 18.05 19.00 6.99
CA ILE A 145 17.79 20.10 7.94
C ILE A 145 19.05 20.48 8.73
N GLU A 146 19.84 19.52 9.19
CA GLU A 146 21.09 19.76 9.93
C GLU A 146 22.16 20.39 9.03
N ASN A 147 22.30 19.94 7.79
CA ASN A 147 23.15 20.56 6.79
C ASN A 147 22.70 22.01 6.48
N ALA A 148 21.40 22.25 6.29
CA ALA A 148 20.87 23.60 6.06
C ALA A 148 21.12 24.55 7.24
N LYS A 149 20.95 24.07 8.50
CA LYS A 149 21.31 24.84 9.70
C LYS A 149 22.82 25.14 9.77
N CYS A 150 23.66 24.17 9.40
CA CYS A 150 25.12 24.36 9.32
C CYS A 150 25.51 25.37 8.22
N GLN A 151 24.77 25.43 7.12
CA GLN A 151 24.98 26.42 6.06
C GLN A 151 24.53 27.83 6.51
N ASN A 152 23.34 27.97 7.11
CA ASN A 152 22.88 29.26 7.64
C ASN A 152 23.86 29.83 8.68
N THR A 153 24.25 29.06 9.69
CA THR A 153 25.20 29.52 10.72
C THR A 153 26.57 29.93 10.17
N LYS A 154 27.04 29.29 9.07
CA LYS A 154 28.25 29.71 8.35
C LYS A 154 28.05 31.02 7.57
N LEU A 155 26.88 31.21 6.96
CA LEU A 155 26.55 32.44 6.23
C LEU A 155 26.34 33.62 7.19
N GLU A 156 25.66 33.40 8.33
CA GLU A 156 25.50 34.36 9.42
C GLU A 156 26.86 34.81 9.99
N ALA A 157 27.78 33.87 10.20
CA ALA A 157 29.16 34.17 10.61
C ALA A 157 29.94 34.95 9.53
N ALA A 158 29.78 34.62 8.25
CA ALA A 158 30.44 35.33 7.15
C ALA A 158 29.87 36.75 6.94
N VAL A 159 28.55 36.94 7.09
CA VAL A 159 27.88 38.25 7.04
C VAL A 159 28.38 39.12 8.19
N THR A 160 28.29 38.64 9.43
CA THR A 160 28.74 39.42 10.61
C THR A 160 30.24 39.74 10.57
N GLN A 161 31.08 38.84 10.06
CA GLN A 161 32.50 39.14 9.81
C GLN A 161 32.69 40.23 8.76
N SER A 162 31.94 40.18 7.65
CA SER A 162 31.99 41.18 6.59
C SER A 162 31.48 42.55 7.05
N GLU A 163 30.44 42.58 7.88
CA GLU A 163 29.89 43.79 8.50
C GLU A 163 30.90 44.43 9.44
N GLN A 164 31.52 43.65 10.34
CA GLN A 164 32.59 44.13 11.23
C GLN A 164 33.80 44.66 10.46
N GLN A 165 34.22 43.97 9.38
CA GLN A 165 35.30 44.44 8.53
C GLN A 165 34.94 45.74 7.79
N GLY A 166 33.69 45.88 7.34
CA GLY A 166 33.17 47.11 6.74
C GLY A 166 33.11 48.27 7.73
N GLU A 167 32.65 48.05 8.95
CA GLU A 167 32.61 49.06 10.01
C GLU A 167 34.02 49.49 10.44
N ALA A 168 34.97 48.56 10.55
CA ALA A 168 36.38 48.85 10.79
C ALA A 168 36.99 49.73 9.68
N ALA A 169 36.70 49.44 8.41
CA ALA A 169 37.16 50.27 7.29
C ALA A 169 36.49 51.66 7.26
N LEU A 170 35.20 51.76 7.59
CA LEU A 170 34.47 53.03 7.67
C LEU A 170 34.92 53.90 8.84
N THR A 171 35.30 53.30 9.98
CA THR A 171 35.82 54.04 11.14
C THR A 171 37.24 54.54 10.89
N ASP A 172 38.13 53.73 10.32
CA ASP A 172 39.46 54.14 9.85
C ASP A 172 39.38 55.32 8.84
N ALA A 173 38.49 55.21 7.84
CA ALA A 173 38.28 56.27 6.86
C ALA A 173 37.74 57.58 7.50
N ARG A 174 36.85 57.49 8.49
CA ARG A 174 36.35 58.64 9.26
C ARG A 174 37.44 59.30 10.12
N CYS A 175 38.31 58.51 10.76
CA CYS A 175 39.45 59.03 11.52
C CYS A 175 40.40 59.82 10.60
N LYS A 176 40.80 59.23 9.46
CA LYS A 176 41.67 59.89 8.47
C LYS A 176 41.04 61.16 7.89
N LEU A 177 39.73 61.18 7.67
CA LEU A 177 39.02 62.38 7.24
C LEU A 177 39.10 63.48 8.32
N ALA A 178 38.82 63.16 9.58
CA ALA A 178 38.90 64.13 10.69
C ALA A 178 40.33 64.66 10.93
N GLU A 179 41.35 63.80 10.78
CA GLU A 179 42.76 64.20 10.83
C GLU A 179 43.12 65.19 9.71
N LEU A 180 42.68 64.93 8.48
CA LEU A 180 42.89 65.82 7.33
C LEU A 180 42.12 67.13 7.46
N GLU A 181 40.89 67.12 7.96
CA GLU A 181 40.10 68.33 8.25
C GLU A 181 40.78 69.18 9.34
N ALA A 182 41.28 68.57 10.41
CA ALA A 182 42.02 69.25 11.46
C ALA A 182 43.33 69.85 10.95
N ALA A 183 44.10 69.11 10.13
CA ALA A 183 45.33 69.60 9.50
C ALA A 183 45.06 70.77 8.54
N LEU A 184 43.99 70.68 7.73
CA LEU A 184 43.56 71.73 6.82
C LEU A 184 43.07 72.99 7.56
N GLN A 185 42.36 72.82 8.68
CA GLN A 185 41.94 73.94 9.51
C GLN A 185 43.12 74.61 10.21
N LYS A 186 44.12 73.84 10.67
CA LYS A 186 45.38 74.39 11.19
C LYS A 186 46.12 75.16 10.10
N ALA A 187 46.30 74.61 8.90
CA ALA A 187 46.98 75.29 7.80
C ALA A 187 46.32 76.63 7.42
N LYS A 188 44.99 76.73 7.51
CA LYS A 188 44.26 78.02 7.37
C LYS A 188 44.59 79.02 8.48
N GLN A 189 44.73 78.56 9.73
CA GLN A 189 45.11 79.40 10.87
C GLN A 189 46.56 79.88 10.75
N ASP A 190 47.48 78.97 10.41
CA ASP A 190 48.90 79.28 10.18
C ASP A 190 49.05 80.33 9.04
N MET A 191 48.35 80.15 7.92
CA MET A 191 48.30 81.13 6.82
C MET A 191 47.73 82.49 7.26
N ALA A 192 46.69 82.50 8.10
CA ALA A 192 46.12 83.73 8.66
C ALA A 192 47.02 84.42 9.71
N CYS A 193 48.03 83.73 10.26
CA CYS A 193 49.09 84.32 11.09
C CYS A 193 50.17 84.95 10.19
N LEU A 194 50.69 84.18 9.23
CA LEU A 194 51.70 84.64 8.26
C LEU A 194 51.28 85.91 7.50
N LEU A 195 49.99 86.06 7.17
CA LEU A 195 49.47 87.27 6.53
C LEU A 195 49.49 88.51 7.46
N LYS A 196 49.39 88.35 8.78
CA LYS A 196 49.53 89.45 9.75
C LYS A 196 50.99 89.82 9.95
N GLU A 197 51.84 88.82 10.19
CA GLU A 197 53.30 88.99 10.33
C GLU A 197 53.89 89.68 9.09
N TYR A 198 53.46 89.29 7.89
CA TYR A 198 53.84 89.95 6.64
C TYR A 198 53.38 91.42 6.58
N GLN A 199 52.15 91.72 7.03
CA GLN A 199 51.64 93.09 7.07
C GLN A 199 52.38 93.96 8.11
N GLU A 200 52.76 93.39 9.25
CA GLU A 200 53.56 94.08 10.29
C GLU A 200 54.97 94.41 9.78
N VAL A 201 55.62 93.47 9.11
CA VAL A 201 56.91 93.69 8.43
C VAL A 201 56.78 94.72 7.30
N MET A 202 55.71 94.66 6.51
CA MET A 202 55.44 95.65 5.45
C MET A 202 55.22 97.06 6.02
N ASN A 203 54.47 97.19 7.11
CA ASN A 203 54.26 98.47 7.80
C ASN A 203 55.59 99.05 8.31
N SER A 204 56.44 98.20 8.90
CA SER A 204 57.78 98.60 9.36
C SER A 204 58.67 99.04 8.19
N LYS A 205 58.62 98.33 7.06
CA LYS A 205 59.35 98.67 5.83
C LYS A 205 58.92 100.03 5.27
N LEU A 206 57.62 100.33 5.26
CA LEU A 206 57.08 101.62 4.81
C LEU A 206 57.47 102.76 5.76
N GLY A 207 57.53 102.51 7.07
CA GLY A 207 58.09 103.47 8.04
C GLY A 207 59.55 103.82 7.74
N LEU A 208 60.38 102.78 7.50
CA LEU A 208 61.79 102.96 7.14
C LEU A 208 61.98 103.66 5.79
N ASP A 209 61.12 103.44 4.79
CA ASP A 209 61.15 104.21 3.53
C ASP A 209 60.94 105.71 3.78
N ILE A 210 59.99 106.06 4.66
CA ILE A 210 59.68 107.44 5.02
C ILE A 210 60.85 108.07 5.78
N GLU A 211 61.44 107.36 6.74
CA GLU A 211 62.64 107.81 7.45
C GLU A 211 63.82 108.04 6.49
N ILE A 212 64.09 107.11 5.57
CA ILE A 212 65.14 107.28 4.56
C ILE A 212 64.86 108.50 3.67
N ALA A 213 63.60 108.76 3.31
CA ALA A 213 63.21 109.94 2.53
C ALA A 213 63.35 111.26 3.31
N THR A 214 63.12 111.27 4.64
CA THR A 214 63.35 112.47 5.46
C THR A 214 64.84 112.70 5.73
N TYR A 215 65.63 111.65 6.02
CA TYR A 215 67.09 111.76 6.17
C TYR A 215 67.75 112.30 4.89
N ARG A 216 67.34 111.83 3.70
CA ARG A 216 67.82 112.38 2.41
C ARG A 216 67.53 113.87 2.28
N ARG A 217 66.28 114.30 2.53
CA ARG A 217 65.89 115.72 2.45
C ARG A 217 66.64 116.61 3.44
N LEU A 218 66.97 116.10 4.64
CA LEU A 218 67.77 116.83 5.62
C LEU A 218 69.22 116.99 5.15
N LEU A 219 69.82 115.93 4.59
CA LEU A 219 71.16 115.99 4.00
C LEU A 219 71.23 116.93 2.79
N GLU A 220 70.25 116.87 1.89
CA GLU A 220 70.11 117.78 0.74
C GLU A 220 70.10 119.27 1.18
N GLY A 221 69.47 119.59 2.32
CA GLY A 221 69.45 120.95 2.89
C GLY A 221 70.75 121.38 3.56
N GLU A 222 71.50 120.46 4.18
CA GLU A 222 72.86 120.72 4.69
C GLU A 222 73.85 120.92 3.53
N GLU A 223 73.76 120.09 2.47
CA GLU A 223 74.59 120.20 1.26
C GLU A 223 74.37 121.53 0.52
N GLN A 224 73.13 122.01 0.43
CA GLN A 224 72.82 123.34 -0.14
C GLN A 224 73.49 124.46 0.66
N ARG A 225 73.39 124.44 2.00
CA ARG A 225 74.07 125.40 2.89
C ARG A 225 75.59 125.36 2.78
N LEU A 226 76.18 124.18 2.57
CA LEU A 226 77.63 124.03 2.37
C LEU A 226 78.06 124.60 1.00
N CYS A 227 77.30 124.34 -0.06
CA CYS A 227 77.57 124.87 -1.41
C CYS A 227 77.43 126.40 -1.52
N GLU A 228 76.53 127.04 -0.76
CA GLU A 228 76.45 128.51 -0.71
C GLU A 228 77.52 129.15 0.20
N GLY A 229 78.05 128.40 1.18
CA GLY A 229 79.04 128.90 2.15
C GLY A 229 80.51 128.66 1.78
N VAL A 230 80.84 127.60 1.03
CA VAL A 230 82.21 127.21 0.69
C VAL A 230 82.29 126.71 -0.75
N GLY A 231 83.28 127.21 -1.50
CA GLY A 231 83.53 126.79 -2.89
C GLY A 231 83.82 125.29 -3.02
N SER A 232 83.44 124.71 -4.17
CA SER A 232 83.40 123.26 -4.39
C SER A 232 84.74 122.55 -4.21
N VAL A 233 84.83 121.69 -3.19
CA VAL A 233 85.96 120.79 -2.96
C VAL A 233 85.63 119.39 -3.50
N ASN A 234 86.19 119.03 -4.65
CA ASN A 234 86.09 117.68 -5.20
C ASN A 234 86.88 116.67 -4.35
N VAL A 235 86.19 115.90 -3.50
CA VAL A 235 86.80 114.80 -2.73
C VAL A 235 86.62 113.48 -3.48
N CYS A 236 87.66 113.07 -4.23
CA CYS A 236 87.69 111.77 -4.88
C CYS A 236 88.00 110.66 -3.85
N VAL A 237 86.98 109.89 -3.45
CA VAL A 237 87.16 108.71 -2.58
C VAL A 237 87.35 107.45 -3.43
N SER A 238 88.59 106.99 -3.55
CA SER A 238 88.90 105.70 -4.16
C SER A 238 88.50 104.55 -3.24
N SER A 239 87.41 103.85 -3.57
CA SER A 239 86.93 102.67 -2.83
C SER A 239 87.40 101.38 -3.50
N SER A 240 88.54 100.84 -3.05
CA SER A 240 89.10 99.58 -3.56
C SER A 240 88.59 98.37 -2.75
N ARG A 241 87.57 97.69 -3.27
CA ARG A 241 87.14 96.32 -2.91
C ARG A 241 86.55 95.69 -4.17
N GLY A 242 86.82 94.44 -4.53
CA GLY A 242 87.23 93.31 -3.68
C GLY A 242 86.16 92.25 -3.86
N GLY A 243 86.27 91.46 -4.93
CA GLY A 243 85.11 90.80 -5.54
C GLY A 243 84.68 89.48 -4.90
N VAL A 244 83.38 89.19 -5.03
CA VAL A 244 82.84 87.84 -5.06
C VAL A 244 82.00 87.74 -6.34
N THR A 245 82.45 86.94 -7.31
CA THR A 245 81.66 86.63 -8.50
C THR A 245 80.60 85.59 -8.15
N SER A 246 79.34 86.00 -8.08
CA SER A 246 78.23 85.06 -7.95
C SER A 246 78.17 84.17 -9.20
N GLY A 247 78.34 82.86 -9.03
CA GLY A 247 78.35 81.90 -10.14
C GLY A 247 76.96 81.80 -10.78
N GLY A 248 76.84 82.17 -12.05
CA GLY A 248 75.60 82.06 -12.80
C GLY A 248 75.19 80.61 -13.06
N LEU A 249 73.88 80.34 -13.11
CA LEU A 249 73.35 79.03 -13.48
C LEU A 249 73.73 78.68 -14.92
N THR A 250 74.53 77.63 -15.11
CA THR A 250 74.73 76.99 -16.41
C THR A 250 73.79 75.79 -16.54
N TYR A 251 72.93 75.80 -17.56
CA TYR A 251 72.23 74.59 -18.00
C TYR A 251 73.26 73.63 -18.62
N GLY A 252 73.30 72.37 -18.13
CA GLY A 252 74.29 71.37 -18.55
C GLY A 252 73.72 69.95 -18.55
N THR A 253 73.72 69.30 -19.71
CA THR A 253 73.02 68.03 -19.99
C THR A 253 73.91 66.80 -19.76
N THR A 254 73.46 65.90 -18.86
CA THR A 254 73.90 64.48 -18.70
C THR A 254 75.42 64.25 -18.45
N PRO A 255 75.94 63.00 -18.27
CA PRO A 255 75.33 61.70 -18.00
C PRO A 255 75.71 61.11 -16.62
N GLY A 256 75.24 59.90 -16.29
CA GLY A 256 75.52 59.22 -15.00
C GLY A 256 76.15 57.82 -15.13
N ARG A 257 76.50 57.19 -13.99
CA ARG A 257 76.94 55.78 -13.93
C ARG A 257 76.83 55.15 -12.52
N GLN A 258 76.11 54.01 -12.44
CA GLN A 258 76.30 52.72 -11.70
C GLN A 258 77.04 52.70 -10.33
N ILE A 259 76.79 51.78 -9.38
CA ILE A 259 77.04 50.31 -9.44
C ILE A 259 76.32 49.54 -8.30
N ALA A 260 75.82 48.33 -8.60
CA ALA A 260 75.46 47.18 -7.69
C ALA A 260 74.38 47.40 -6.59
N SER A 261 73.66 46.38 -6.08
CA SER A 261 73.51 44.94 -6.42
C SER A 261 72.09 44.45 -6.05
N GLY A 262 71.56 43.43 -6.74
CA GLY A 262 70.31 42.75 -6.35
C GLY A 262 70.53 41.55 -5.40
N PRO A 263 69.55 40.62 -5.23
CA PRO A 263 68.24 40.53 -5.90
C PRO A 263 67.02 40.27 -4.97
N SER A 264 65.79 40.34 -5.51
CA SER A 264 64.79 39.24 -5.57
C SER A 264 63.30 39.65 -5.46
N ALA A 265 62.44 38.85 -6.12
CA ALA A 265 61.00 38.60 -5.89
C ALA A 265 59.91 39.69 -6.14
N THR A 266 59.00 39.37 -7.07
CA THR A 266 57.58 39.82 -7.22
C THR A 266 57.27 41.31 -7.49
N GLY A 267 56.38 41.70 -8.43
CA GLY A 267 55.71 40.93 -9.50
C GLY A 267 54.31 41.45 -9.86
N GLY A 268 54.12 42.01 -11.07
CA GLY A 268 52.81 42.45 -11.62
C GLY A 268 52.28 43.76 -11.01
N SER A 269 52.34 44.93 -11.66
CA SER A 269 51.73 45.34 -12.94
C SER A 269 50.19 45.33 -12.91
N ILE A 270 49.58 46.48 -12.67
CA ILE A 270 48.13 46.71 -12.80
C ILE A 270 47.82 47.14 -14.24
N THR A 271 47.01 46.37 -14.95
CA THR A 271 46.38 46.79 -16.22
C THR A 271 44.87 46.89 -16.02
N VAL A 272 44.31 48.08 -16.21
CA VAL A 272 42.87 48.33 -16.10
C VAL A 272 42.17 47.99 -17.42
N MET A 273 41.18 47.11 -17.37
CA MET A 273 40.18 46.90 -18.41
C MET A 273 38.79 46.87 -17.77
N ALA A 274 37.78 47.32 -18.52
CA ALA A 274 36.40 47.48 -18.05
C ALA A 274 35.65 46.13 -17.96
N PRO A 275 34.55 46.05 -17.18
CA PRO A 275 33.87 44.79 -16.93
C PRO A 275 32.90 44.43 -18.06
N ASP A 276 32.91 43.15 -18.46
CA ASP A 276 31.98 42.62 -19.44
C ASP A 276 31.09 41.51 -18.86
N SER A 277 29.87 41.48 -19.38
CA SER A 277 28.71 40.65 -19.03
C SER A 277 28.94 39.23 -18.44
N CYS A 278 28.34 38.96 -17.27
CA CYS A 278 28.09 37.59 -16.79
C CYS A 278 26.70 37.10 -17.19
N SER A 279 26.63 36.07 -18.02
CA SER A 279 25.40 35.31 -18.31
C SER A 279 25.17 34.17 -17.29
N PRO A 280 23.92 33.68 -17.11
CA PRO A 280 23.56 32.80 -16.00
C PRO A 280 23.98 31.33 -16.20
N CYS A 281 24.28 30.65 -15.09
CA CYS A 281 24.55 29.22 -15.06
C CYS A 281 23.26 28.40 -15.25
N GLN A 282 23.23 27.50 -16.24
CA GLN A 282 22.22 26.43 -16.33
C GLN A 282 22.65 25.17 -15.58
N PRO A 283 21.71 24.36 -15.03
CA PRO A 283 22.02 23.10 -14.38
C PRO A 283 22.42 22.02 -15.39
N ARG A 284 23.42 21.19 -15.04
CA ARG A 284 23.77 19.99 -15.82
C ARG A 284 22.78 18.86 -15.53
N SER A 285 22.20 18.29 -16.57
CA SER A 285 21.45 17.03 -16.50
C SER A 285 22.40 15.83 -16.46
N SER A 286 22.21 14.93 -15.49
CA SER A 286 22.96 13.67 -15.36
C SER A 286 22.15 12.50 -15.94
N SER A 287 22.33 12.23 -17.23
CA SER A 287 21.69 11.12 -17.93
C SER A 287 22.36 9.77 -17.64
N PHE A 288 21.90 9.06 -16.61
CA PHE A 288 22.26 7.66 -16.40
C PHE A 288 21.51 6.75 -17.37
N SER A 289 22.21 6.31 -18.42
CA SER A 289 21.72 5.25 -19.30
C SER A 289 21.97 3.88 -18.67
N CYS A 290 20.92 3.06 -18.55
CA CYS A 290 21.04 1.64 -18.25
C CYS A 290 20.24 0.83 -19.27
N GLY A 291 20.93 0.38 -20.32
CA GLY A 291 20.38 -0.57 -21.28
C GLY A 291 20.68 -2.00 -20.86
N SER A 292 19.65 -2.79 -20.55
CA SER A 292 19.76 -4.25 -20.55
C SER A 292 18.44 -4.88 -20.98
N SER A 293 18.41 -5.44 -22.19
CA SER A 293 17.24 -6.10 -22.74
C SER A 293 17.05 -7.49 -22.12
N ARG A 294 15.84 -7.81 -21.68
CA ARG A 294 15.37 -9.21 -21.62
C ARG A 294 13.91 -9.32 -22.01
N SER A 295 13.69 -9.82 -23.22
CA SER A 295 12.38 -10.29 -23.68
C SER A 295 12.05 -11.60 -22.97
N VAL A 296 10.82 -11.74 -22.50
CA VAL A 296 10.23 -13.02 -22.10
C VAL A 296 8.96 -13.19 -22.93
N ARG A 297 8.97 -14.15 -23.85
CA ARG A 297 7.76 -14.63 -24.52
C ARG A 297 7.18 -15.81 -23.74
N PHE A 298 5.88 -15.99 -23.84
CA PHE A 298 5.18 -17.17 -23.35
C PHE A 298 5.67 -18.45 -24.02
N ALA A 299 5.64 -19.53 -23.24
CA ALA A 299 5.26 -20.88 -23.63
C ALA A 299 4.29 -21.38 -22.55
#